data_AF-A0A0U3A3C8-F1
#
_entry.id   AF-A0A0U3A3C8-F1
#
_cell.length_a   1.000
_cell.length_b   1.000
_cell.length_c   1.000
_cell.angle_alpha   90.00
_cell.angle_beta   90.00
_cell.angle_gamma   90.00
#
_symmetry.space_group_name_H-M   'P 1'
#
loop_
_entity.id
_entity.type
_entity.pdbx_description
1 polymer ?
#
loop_
_entity_poly.entity_id
_entity_poly.type
_entity_poly.pdbx_seq_one_letter_code
_entity_poly.pdbx_strand_id
1 'polypeptide(L)'
;WVTFPEYLDSLDRGGLGVNAASLVPYSPLRAWVLGNEAARDPNYKTKPEQVEQMKQILREGLQAGGFGFSASFSMANRDYDGGYLPTHVAPREEFLEMAKVMREFNRGSIEWTMGHALQGLGMDFLLELAKVSGRPVNWNAVIYDPTSPNTWKEQLAWMEKAYREAPVLAVNICTPIEFEFSLETIGLFDQLPAWNEATIGTLAERKAKLT
;
A
#
# COMPACT_ATOMS: atom_id res chain seq x y z
N TRP A 1 9.11 19.19 -3.70
CA TRP A 1 7.67 19.20 -3.38
C TRP A 1 7.52 18.59 -2.00
N VAL A 2 6.52 19.05 -1.25
CA VAL A 2 6.20 18.60 0.11
C VAL A 2 4.77 18.03 0.15
N THR A 3 3.86 18.63 -0.62
CA THR A 3 2.46 18.18 -0.70
C THR A 3 2.19 17.38 -1.98
N PHE A 4 1.09 16.62 -2.00
CA PHE A 4 0.69 15.86 -3.18
C PHE A 4 0.40 16.76 -4.41
N PRO A 5 -0.30 17.91 -4.28
CA PRO A 5 -0.45 18.85 -5.38
C PRO A 5 0.89 19.34 -5.94
N GLU A 6 1.84 19.72 -5.07
CA GLU A 6 3.17 20.16 -5.52
C GLU A 6 3.96 19.04 -6.24
N TYR A 7 3.73 17.78 -5.88
CA TYR A 7 4.28 16.63 -6.58
C TYR A 7 3.70 16.52 -8.00
N LEU A 8 2.38 16.62 -8.15
CA LEU A 8 1.74 16.62 -9.47
C LEU A 8 2.23 17.79 -10.33
N ASP A 9 2.32 19.01 -9.77
CA ASP A 9 2.89 20.16 -10.48
C ASP A 9 4.34 19.90 -10.93
N SER A 10 5.10 19.10 -10.18
CA SER A 10 6.47 18.74 -10.55
C SER A 10 6.53 17.79 -11.75
N LEU A 11 5.55 16.88 -11.88
CA LEU A 11 5.41 16.02 -13.04
C LEU A 11 5.07 16.85 -14.29
N ASP A 12 4.15 17.81 -14.15
CA ASP A 12 3.75 18.69 -15.25
C ASP A 12 4.92 19.55 -15.74
N ARG A 13 5.69 20.14 -14.82
CA ARG A 13 6.92 20.89 -15.17
C ARG A 13 7.97 20.02 -15.85
N GLY A 14 8.03 18.74 -15.50
CA GLY A 14 9.00 17.78 -16.04
C GLY A 14 8.74 17.39 -17.49
N GLY A 15 7.52 17.56 -18.00
CA GLY A 15 7.14 17.20 -19.37
C GLY A 15 7.17 15.69 -19.60
N LEU A 16 6.19 14.96 -19.06
CA LEU A 16 6.11 13.51 -19.21
C LEU A 16 5.85 13.09 -20.67
N GLY A 17 6.64 12.12 -21.17
CA GLY A 17 6.41 11.49 -22.48
C GLY A 17 5.31 10.44 -22.50
N VAL A 18 4.66 10.19 -21.36
CA VAL A 18 3.59 9.21 -21.17
C VAL A 18 2.48 9.81 -20.30
N ASN A 19 1.28 9.24 -20.39
CA ASN A 19 0.21 9.57 -19.45
C ASN A 19 0.52 8.96 -18.09
N ALA A 20 0.37 9.75 -17.02
CA ALA A 20 0.55 9.29 -15.64
C ALA A 20 -0.70 9.57 -14.81
N ALA A 21 -1.12 8.58 -14.04
CA ALA A 21 -2.19 8.69 -13.05
C ALA A 21 -1.63 8.27 -11.70
N SER A 22 -1.36 9.24 -10.81
CA SER A 22 -0.72 8.97 -9.52
C SER A 22 -1.76 8.74 -8.42
N LEU A 23 -1.47 7.80 -7.52
CA LEU A 23 -2.27 7.49 -6.34
C LEU A 23 -1.64 8.15 -5.11
N VAL A 24 -2.48 8.70 -4.23
CA VAL A 24 -2.06 9.22 -2.93
C VAL A 24 -1.58 8.05 -2.06
N PRO A 25 -0.31 8.04 -1.60
CA PRO A 25 0.22 6.90 -0.89
C PRO A 25 -0.22 6.94 0.58
N TYR A 26 -0.90 5.89 1.05
CA TYR A 26 -1.48 5.86 2.41
C TYR A 26 -0.41 5.93 3.51
N SER A 27 0.73 5.21 3.36
CA SER A 27 1.77 5.20 4.40
C SER A 27 2.36 6.59 4.69
N PRO A 28 2.84 7.36 3.68
CA PRO A 28 3.26 8.75 3.87
C PRO A 28 2.15 9.66 4.41
N LEU A 29 0.91 9.49 3.94
CA LEU A 29 -0.25 10.24 4.44
C LEU A 29 -0.44 10.04 5.95
N ARG A 30 -0.44 8.78 6.41
CA ARG A 30 -0.58 8.44 7.82
C ARG A 30 0.60 8.96 8.65
N ALA A 31 1.83 8.78 8.15
CA ALA A 31 3.04 9.30 8.79
C ALA A 31 3.06 10.82 8.92
N TRP A 32 2.55 11.55 7.93
CA TRP A 32 2.44 13.00 7.96
C TRP A 32 1.53 13.49 9.08
N VAL A 33 0.38 12.84 9.29
CA VAL A 33 -0.63 13.27 10.26
C VAL A 33 -0.30 12.79 11.68
N LEU A 34 0.16 11.55 11.84
CA LEU A 34 0.40 10.96 13.16
C LEU A 34 1.83 11.22 13.66
N GLY A 35 2.77 11.54 12.77
CA GLY A 35 4.20 11.45 13.02
C GLY A 35 4.73 10.03 12.81
N ASN A 36 6.00 9.89 12.46
CA ASN A 36 6.56 8.62 11.99
C ASN A 36 6.45 7.48 13.01
N GLU A 37 6.74 7.74 14.29
CA GLU A 37 6.68 6.72 15.35
C GLU A 37 5.25 6.23 15.60
N ALA A 38 4.31 7.15 15.86
CA ALA A 38 2.91 6.82 16.10
C ALA A 38 2.24 6.17 14.88
N ALA A 39 2.65 6.58 13.66
CA ALA A 39 2.15 5.98 12.44
C ALA A 39 2.57 4.52 12.25
N ARG A 40 3.57 4.04 13.00
CA ARG A 40 4.15 2.69 12.86
C ARG A 40 3.94 1.83 14.11
N ASP A 41 3.36 2.38 15.17
CA ASP A 41 3.04 1.66 16.40
C ASP A 41 1.69 0.91 16.30
N PRO A 42 1.67 -0.43 16.42
CA PRO A 42 0.44 -1.23 16.41
C PRO A 42 -0.50 -0.97 17.59
N ASN A 43 -0.01 -0.34 18.66
CA ASN A 43 -0.83 0.00 19.83
C ASN A 43 -1.44 1.40 19.73
N TYR A 44 -0.99 2.22 18.79
CA TYR A 44 -1.49 3.58 18.63
C TYR A 44 -2.96 3.59 18.24
N LYS A 45 -3.76 4.39 18.97
CA LYS A 45 -5.18 4.60 18.67
C LYS A 45 -5.34 5.95 17.98
N THR A 46 -5.57 5.89 16.67
CA THR A 46 -5.78 7.08 15.85
C THR A 46 -7.01 7.84 16.33
N LYS A 47 -6.80 9.13 16.60
CA LYS A 47 -7.85 10.00 17.11
C LYS A 47 -8.78 10.42 15.97
N PRO A 48 -10.07 10.70 16.26
CA PRO A 48 -11.02 11.16 15.23
C PRO A 48 -10.51 12.37 14.43
N GLU A 49 -9.83 13.31 15.08
CA GLU A 49 -9.30 14.51 14.43
C GLU A 49 -8.18 14.18 13.43
N GLN A 50 -7.37 13.15 13.73
CA GLN A 50 -6.32 12.69 12.82
C GLN A 50 -6.92 11.98 11.60
N VAL A 51 -7.98 11.20 11.80
CA VAL A 51 -8.71 10.60 10.68
C VAL A 51 -9.28 11.68 9.76
N GLU A 52 -9.91 12.72 10.32
CA GLU A 52 -10.42 13.84 9.53
C GLU A 52 -9.31 14.63 8.82
N GLN A 53 -8.14 14.80 9.44
CA GLN A 53 -6.98 15.39 8.78
C GLN A 53 -6.49 14.54 7.60
N MET A 54 -6.39 13.22 7.75
CA MET A 54 -6.03 12.33 6.63
C MET A 54 -7.05 12.38 5.50
N LYS A 55 -8.36 12.41 5.83
CA LYS A 55 -9.44 12.56 4.84
C LYS A 55 -9.30 13.88 4.07
N GLN A 56 -8.99 14.97 4.77
CA GLN A 56 -8.81 16.28 4.16
C GLN A 56 -7.64 16.31 3.18
N ILE A 57 -6.48 15.76 3.57
CA ILE A 57 -5.31 15.67 2.68
C ILE A 57 -5.61 14.78 1.47
N LEU A 58 -6.32 13.66 1.65
CA LEU A 58 -6.75 12.83 0.54
C LEU A 58 -7.67 13.61 -0.41
N ARG A 59 -8.67 14.35 0.10
CA ARG A 59 -9.54 15.20 -0.72
C ARG A 59 -8.73 16.21 -1.54
N GLU A 60 -7.76 16.88 -0.93
CA GLU A 60 -6.88 17.83 -1.61
C GLU A 60 -6.08 17.15 -2.74
N GLY A 61 -5.51 15.97 -2.48
CA GLY A 61 -4.82 15.19 -3.49
C GLY A 61 -5.73 14.78 -4.65
N LEU A 62 -6.95 14.33 -4.37
CA LEU A 62 -7.94 13.97 -5.39
C LEU A 62 -8.45 15.19 -6.18
N GLN A 63 -8.59 16.35 -5.54
CA GLN A 63 -8.95 17.61 -6.21
C GLN A 63 -7.85 18.05 -7.18
N ALA A 64 -6.58 17.92 -6.79
CA ALA A 64 -5.42 18.26 -7.61
C ALA A 64 -5.18 17.32 -8.81
N GLY A 65 -5.86 16.16 -8.86
CA GLY A 65 -5.76 15.22 -9.98
C GLY A 65 -5.27 13.82 -9.60
N GLY A 66 -5.07 13.54 -8.31
CA GLY A 66 -4.81 12.19 -7.82
C GLY A 66 -5.90 11.21 -8.25
N PHE A 67 -5.49 10.03 -8.71
CA PHE A 67 -6.35 8.99 -9.26
C PHE A 67 -6.85 7.99 -8.21
N GLY A 68 -6.77 8.34 -6.93
CA GLY A 68 -7.16 7.51 -5.81
C GLY A 68 -6.08 7.40 -4.75
N PHE A 69 -6.10 6.32 -3.97
CA PHE A 69 -5.07 6.03 -2.98
C PHE A 69 -4.58 4.59 -3.11
N SER A 70 -3.35 4.35 -2.65
CA SER A 70 -2.75 3.01 -2.60
C SER A 70 -2.36 2.61 -1.19
N ALA A 71 -2.49 1.32 -0.88
CA ALA A 71 -2.05 0.72 0.37
C ALA A 71 -1.47 -0.69 0.12
N SER A 72 -0.55 -1.11 1.00
CA SER A 72 0.11 -2.41 0.91
C SER A 72 0.12 -3.14 2.23
N PHE A 73 -0.41 -4.35 2.22
CA PHE A 73 -0.38 -5.30 3.33
C PHE A 73 0.75 -6.32 3.18
N SER A 74 1.58 -6.16 2.14
CA SER A 74 2.79 -6.96 1.99
C SER A 74 3.77 -6.61 3.09
N MET A 75 4.18 -7.64 3.82
CA MET A 75 5.24 -7.56 4.83
C MET A 75 6.64 -7.68 4.19
N ALA A 76 6.71 -7.73 2.83
CA ALA A 76 7.95 -7.89 2.06
C ALA A 76 8.76 -6.60 1.96
N ASN A 77 8.33 -5.54 2.62
CA ASN A 77 9.07 -4.30 2.75
C ASN A 77 9.02 -3.88 4.20
N ARG A 78 10.15 -3.54 4.79
CA ARG A 78 10.22 -2.86 6.09
C ARG A 78 10.70 -1.43 5.92
N ASP A 79 10.54 -0.63 6.96
CA ASP A 79 11.15 0.71 6.97
C ASP A 79 12.68 0.59 7.17
N TYR A 80 13.40 1.71 7.06
CA TYR A 80 14.87 1.77 7.14
C TYR A 80 15.49 1.16 8.42
N ASP A 81 14.69 1.08 9.49
CA ASP A 81 15.06 0.53 10.80
C ASP A 81 14.54 -0.90 11.03
N GLY A 82 13.93 -1.52 10.01
CA GLY A 82 13.35 -2.86 10.07
C GLY A 82 11.98 -2.95 10.73
N GLY A 83 11.45 -1.84 11.25
CA GLY A 83 10.14 -1.81 11.85
C GLY A 83 9.02 -1.87 10.80
N TYR A 84 7.78 -1.92 11.29
CA TYR A 84 6.58 -1.92 10.43
C TYR A 84 6.44 -0.65 9.60
N LEU A 85 5.85 -0.76 8.42
CA LEU A 85 5.33 0.39 7.68
C LEU A 85 3.96 0.80 8.23
N PRO A 86 3.53 2.07 8.04
CA PRO A 86 2.24 2.51 8.56
C PRO A 86 1.03 1.69 8.11
N THR A 87 1.02 1.19 6.86
CA THR A 87 -0.03 0.29 6.37
C THR A 87 -0.10 -1.05 7.10
N HIS A 88 1.01 -1.54 7.68
CA HIS A 88 1.02 -2.84 8.36
C HIS A 88 0.25 -2.84 9.66
N VAL A 89 0.17 -1.68 10.31
CA VAL A 89 -0.36 -1.52 11.66
C VAL A 89 -1.69 -0.77 11.67
N ALA A 90 -1.99 -0.02 10.61
CA ALA A 90 -3.19 0.76 10.47
C ALA A 90 -4.47 -0.07 10.70
N PRO A 91 -5.43 0.41 11.51
CA PRO A 91 -6.71 -0.25 11.71
C PRO A 91 -7.54 -0.22 10.43
N ARG A 92 -8.36 -1.26 10.27
CA ARG A 92 -9.28 -1.44 9.14
C ARG A 92 -10.16 -0.22 8.88
N GLU A 93 -10.61 0.43 9.95
CA GLU A 93 -11.54 1.56 9.93
C GLU A 93 -10.94 2.78 9.21
N GLU A 94 -9.62 3.00 9.31
CA GLU A 94 -8.97 4.12 8.62
C GLU A 94 -9.09 3.98 7.09
N PHE A 95 -8.90 2.78 6.55
CA PHE A 95 -9.05 2.52 5.12
C PHE A 95 -10.49 2.68 4.65
N LEU A 96 -11.48 2.29 5.47
CA LEU A 96 -12.89 2.52 5.16
C LEU A 96 -13.24 4.02 5.15
N GLU A 97 -12.64 4.81 6.03
CA GLU A 97 -12.80 6.27 6.02
C GLU A 97 -12.17 6.91 4.77
N MET A 98 -11.00 6.42 4.31
CA MET A 98 -10.43 6.83 3.02
C MET A 98 -11.32 6.41 1.84
N ALA A 99 -11.90 5.21 1.90
CA ALA A 99 -12.85 4.74 0.89
C ALA A 99 -14.11 5.62 0.83
N LYS A 100 -14.62 6.11 1.98
CA LYS A 100 -15.73 7.07 2.00
C LYS A 100 -15.37 8.38 1.28
N VAL A 101 -14.15 8.88 1.46
CA VAL A 101 -13.65 10.04 0.70
C VAL A 101 -13.63 9.75 -0.80
N MET A 102 -13.17 8.57 -1.22
CA MET A 102 -13.19 8.17 -2.64
C MET A 102 -14.60 8.25 -3.24
N ARG A 103 -15.66 7.95 -2.47
CA ARG A 103 -17.05 8.03 -2.94
C ARG A 103 -17.53 9.46 -3.24
N GLU A 104 -16.95 10.46 -2.57
CA GLU A 104 -17.22 11.87 -2.84
C GLU A 104 -16.77 12.27 -4.26
N PHE A 105 -15.88 11.48 -4.88
CA PHE A 105 -15.32 11.71 -6.21
C PHE A 105 -15.75 10.60 -7.18
N ASN A 106 -16.41 10.95 -8.29
CA ASN A 106 -16.81 9.96 -9.30
C ASN A 106 -15.65 9.55 -10.25
N ARG A 107 -14.42 9.45 -9.74
CA ARG A 107 -13.20 9.14 -10.50
C ARG A 107 -12.17 8.39 -9.66
N GLY A 108 -11.24 7.71 -10.33
CA GLY A 108 -10.13 7.01 -9.68
C GLY A 108 -10.45 5.58 -9.23
N SER A 109 -9.43 4.94 -8.66
CA SER A 109 -9.43 3.57 -8.13
C SER A 109 -8.62 3.47 -6.84
N ILE A 110 -8.91 2.47 -6.03
CA ILE A 110 -8.08 2.10 -4.87
C ILE A 110 -7.12 1.02 -5.34
N GLU A 111 -5.83 1.15 -5.05
CA GLU A 111 -4.86 0.09 -5.29
C GLU A 111 -4.49 -0.59 -3.98
N TRP A 112 -4.51 -1.92 -4.00
CA TRP A 112 -4.28 -2.72 -2.81
C TRP A 112 -3.29 -3.84 -3.07
N THR A 113 -2.17 -3.83 -2.34
CA THR A 113 -1.26 -4.96 -2.32
C THR A 113 -1.63 -5.92 -1.22
N MET A 114 -1.99 -7.17 -1.57
CA MET A 114 -2.36 -8.19 -0.59
C MET A 114 -1.14 -8.72 0.16
N GLY A 115 -1.34 -9.13 1.42
CA GLY A 115 -0.28 -9.71 2.24
C GLY A 115 -0.76 -10.03 3.65
N HIS A 116 0.19 -10.13 4.58
CA HIS A 116 -0.03 -10.62 5.95
C HIS A 116 0.22 -9.55 7.02
N ALA A 117 -0.10 -8.29 6.73
CA ALA A 117 -0.12 -7.24 7.73
C ALA A 117 -1.01 -7.60 8.93
N LEU A 118 -0.78 -6.95 10.08
CA LEU A 118 -1.26 -7.41 11.39
C LEU A 118 -2.78 -7.51 11.52
N GLN A 119 -3.53 -6.75 10.72
CA GLN A 119 -4.99 -6.77 10.75
C GLN A 119 -5.61 -7.99 10.05
N GLY A 120 -4.83 -8.78 9.30
CA GLY A 120 -5.32 -10.00 8.66
C GLY A 120 -6.47 -9.77 7.66
N LEU A 121 -6.51 -8.60 7.01
CA LEU A 121 -7.58 -8.26 6.07
C LEU A 121 -7.47 -9.11 4.80
N GLY A 122 -8.48 -9.94 4.58
CA GLY A 122 -8.56 -10.85 3.44
C GLY A 122 -9.29 -10.27 2.23
N MET A 123 -9.57 -11.13 1.25
CA MET A 123 -10.19 -10.75 -0.03
C MET A 123 -11.54 -10.03 0.14
N ASP A 124 -12.38 -10.47 1.08
CA ASP A 124 -13.69 -9.87 1.33
C ASP A 124 -13.61 -8.40 1.73
N PHE A 125 -12.48 -7.97 2.30
CA PHE A 125 -12.24 -6.57 2.60
C PHE A 125 -12.08 -5.72 1.32
N LEU A 126 -11.52 -6.27 0.25
CA LEU A 126 -11.43 -5.57 -1.04
C LEU A 126 -12.82 -5.33 -1.63
N LEU A 127 -13.72 -6.32 -1.52
CA LEU A 127 -15.10 -6.17 -1.95
C LEU A 127 -15.83 -5.11 -1.13
N GLU A 128 -15.58 -5.07 0.18
CA GLU A 128 -16.13 -4.03 1.04
C GLU A 128 -15.60 -2.64 0.68
N LEU A 129 -14.28 -2.49 0.47
CA LEU A 129 -13.68 -1.24 0.01
C LEU A 129 -14.32 -0.75 -1.30
N ALA A 130 -14.53 -1.66 -2.25
CA ALA A 130 -15.18 -1.35 -3.53
C ALA A 130 -16.64 -0.88 -3.32
N LYS A 131 -17.40 -1.54 -2.44
CA LYS A 131 -18.79 -1.16 -2.12
C LYS A 131 -18.88 0.18 -1.38
N VAL A 132 -18.01 0.40 -0.39
CA VAL A 132 -17.99 1.64 0.41
C VAL A 132 -17.59 2.82 -0.46
N SER A 133 -16.53 2.68 -1.26
CA SER A 133 -16.05 3.74 -2.14
C SER A 133 -16.92 3.95 -3.38
N GLY A 134 -17.64 2.92 -3.85
CA GLY A 134 -18.25 2.94 -5.17
C GLY A 134 -17.22 3.07 -6.31
N ARG A 135 -15.95 2.76 -6.03
CA ARG A 135 -14.83 2.85 -6.98
C ARG A 135 -14.20 1.47 -7.21
N PRO A 136 -13.55 1.25 -8.37
CA PRO A 136 -12.74 0.06 -8.60
C PRO A 136 -11.64 -0.11 -7.56
N VAL A 137 -11.44 -1.35 -7.12
CA VAL A 137 -10.30 -1.77 -6.28
C VAL A 137 -9.41 -2.70 -7.11
N ASN A 138 -8.16 -2.30 -7.33
CA ASN A 138 -7.16 -3.10 -8.02
C ASN A 138 -6.39 -3.95 -6.99
N TRP A 139 -6.37 -5.26 -7.19
CA TRP A 139 -5.54 -6.20 -6.44
C TRP A 139 -4.18 -6.33 -7.12
N ASN A 140 -3.11 -5.90 -6.44
CA ASN A 140 -1.72 -6.12 -6.82
C ASN A 140 -1.06 -7.19 -5.94
N ALA A 141 -0.60 -8.31 -6.46
CA ALA A 141 -0.99 -8.92 -7.71
C ALA A 141 -1.46 -10.34 -7.44
N VAL A 142 -2.22 -10.92 -8.38
CA VAL A 142 -2.42 -12.36 -8.41
C VAL A 142 -1.22 -12.98 -9.12
N ILE A 143 -0.54 -13.87 -8.40
CA ILE A 143 0.77 -14.43 -8.76
C ILE A 143 0.70 -15.96 -8.61
N TYR A 144 1.41 -16.67 -9.49
CA TYR A 144 1.64 -18.10 -9.33
C TYR A 144 2.67 -18.35 -8.22
N ASP A 145 2.29 -19.12 -7.20
CA ASP A 145 3.18 -19.59 -6.15
C ASP A 145 3.42 -21.10 -6.32
N PRO A 146 4.67 -21.57 -6.51
CA PRO A 146 4.97 -22.99 -6.66
C PRO A 146 4.67 -23.82 -5.39
N THR A 147 4.67 -23.19 -4.21
CA THR A 147 4.31 -23.86 -2.94
C THR A 147 2.80 -24.00 -2.77
N SER A 148 2.03 -23.15 -3.48
CA SER A 148 0.57 -23.11 -3.45
C SER A 148 -0.02 -23.00 -4.88
N PRO A 149 0.19 -24.02 -5.74
CA PRO A 149 0.04 -23.90 -7.19
C PRO A 149 -1.39 -23.66 -7.71
N ASN A 150 -2.40 -23.81 -6.85
CA ASN A 150 -3.81 -23.59 -7.19
C ASN A 150 -4.42 -22.32 -6.60
N THR A 151 -3.74 -21.61 -5.70
CA THR A 151 -4.32 -20.46 -5.00
C THR A 151 -4.75 -19.34 -5.94
N TRP A 152 -4.01 -19.09 -7.02
CA TRP A 152 -4.41 -18.09 -8.03
C TRP A 152 -5.77 -18.42 -8.67
N LYS A 153 -6.13 -19.71 -8.84
CA LYS A 153 -7.43 -20.11 -9.39
C LYS A 153 -8.56 -19.78 -8.42
N GLU A 154 -8.34 -20.01 -7.13
CA GLU A 154 -9.30 -19.69 -6.08
C GLU A 154 -9.51 -18.17 -5.98
N GLN A 155 -8.42 -17.39 -6.06
CA GLN A 155 -8.46 -15.93 -6.09
C GLN A 155 -9.24 -15.41 -7.31
N LEU A 156 -8.95 -15.92 -8.52
CA LEU A 156 -9.70 -15.55 -9.73
C LEU A 156 -11.19 -15.93 -9.64
N ALA A 157 -11.50 -17.13 -9.14
CA ALA A 157 -12.89 -17.57 -8.98
C ALA A 157 -13.66 -16.75 -7.94
N TRP A 158 -12.98 -16.32 -6.87
CA TRP A 158 -13.55 -15.38 -5.91
C TRP A 158 -13.78 -14.01 -6.55
N MET A 159 -12.80 -13.47 -7.30
CA MET A 159 -12.93 -12.16 -7.95
C MET A 159 -14.04 -12.13 -9.00
N GLU A 160 -14.24 -13.21 -9.77
CA GLU A 160 -15.36 -13.29 -10.72
C GLU A 160 -16.71 -13.13 -10.03
N LYS A 161 -16.87 -13.71 -8.83
CA LYS A 161 -18.08 -13.56 -8.02
C LYS A 161 -18.17 -12.14 -7.46
N ALA A 162 -17.09 -11.63 -6.87
CA ALA A 162 -17.02 -10.30 -6.27
C ALA A 162 -17.32 -9.19 -7.29
N TYR A 163 -16.83 -9.32 -8.54
CA TYR A 163 -17.03 -8.35 -9.61
C TYR A 163 -18.51 -8.13 -9.97
N ARG A 164 -19.36 -9.13 -9.75
CA ARG A 164 -20.83 -9.01 -9.95
C ARG A 164 -21.48 -8.09 -8.92
N GLU A 165 -20.81 -7.86 -7.78
CA GLU A 165 -21.32 -7.03 -6.69
C GLU A 165 -20.65 -5.64 -6.66
N ALA A 166 -19.33 -5.57 -6.86
CA ALA A 166 -18.60 -4.32 -7.00
C ALA A 166 -17.27 -4.56 -7.75
N PRO A 167 -16.71 -3.54 -8.44
CA PRO A 167 -15.54 -3.72 -9.30
C PRO A 167 -14.26 -4.00 -8.51
N VAL A 168 -13.97 -5.27 -8.24
CA VAL A 168 -12.66 -5.74 -7.76
C VAL A 168 -11.92 -6.36 -8.94
N LEU A 169 -10.75 -5.82 -9.27
CA LEU A 169 -9.99 -6.15 -10.47
C LEU A 169 -8.65 -6.77 -10.11
N ALA A 170 -8.34 -7.91 -10.72
CA ALA A 170 -7.03 -8.52 -10.62
C ALA A 170 -6.02 -7.77 -11.48
N VAL A 171 -4.87 -7.44 -10.92
CA VAL A 171 -3.66 -7.17 -11.70
C VAL A 171 -2.82 -8.43 -11.65
N ASN A 172 -2.61 -9.04 -12.82
CA ASN A 172 -1.84 -10.27 -12.96
C ASN A 172 -0.43 -9.96 -13.43
N ILE A 173 0.54 -10.65 -12.86
CA ILE A 173 1.89 -10.66 -13.41
C ILE A 173 1.98 -11.83 -14.40
N CYS A 174 2.07 -11.50 -15.69
CA CYS A 174 2.11 -12.46 -16.79
C CYS A 174 3.54 -12.79 -17.26
N THR A 175 4.55 -12.31 -16.56
CA THR A 175 5.97 -12.51 -16.85
C THR A 175 6.69 -13.04 -15.61
N PRO A 176 7.85 -13.71 -15.76
CA PRO A 176 8.69 -14.03 -14.60
C PRO A 176 9.02 -12.77 -13.80
N ILE A 177 8.98 -12.87 -12.48
CA ILE A 177 9.52 -11.83 -11.58
C ILE A 177 11.00 -12.15 -11.41
N GLU A 178 11.86 -11.33 -12.02
CA GLU A 178 13.30 -11.42 -11.84
C GLU A 178 13.70 -10.52 -10.67
N PHE A 179 14.39 -11.09 -9.69
CA PHE A 179 14.92 -10.35 -8.56
C PHE A 179 16.41 -10.12 -8.74
N GLU A 180 16.82 -8.87 -8.84
CA GLU A 180 18.21 -8.46 -8.67
C GLU A 180 18.39 -7.95 -7.24
N PHE A 181 19.46 -8.37 -6.57
CA PHE A 181 19.75 -7.92 -5.22
C PHE A 181 21.23 -7.61 -5.01
N SER A 182 21.47 -6.64 -4.13
CA SER A 182 22.79 -6.33 -3.57
C SER A 182 22.66 -6.25 -2.05
N LEU A 183 23.78 -6.39 -1.33
CA LEU A 183 23.79 -6.15 0.12
C LEU A 183 23.69 -4.65 0.48
N GLU A 184 23.78 -3.77 -0.51
CA GLU A 184 23.65 -2.33 -0.32
C GLU A 184 22.20 -1.87 -0.32
N THR A 185 21.39 -2.42 -1.23
CA THR A 185 19.99 -2.08 -1.45
C THR A 185 19.15 -3.35 -1.44
N ILE A 186 18.45 -3.65 -0.35
CA ILE A 186 17.52 -4.79 -0.38
C ILE A 186 16.33 -4.58 0.54
N GLY A 187 15.16 -5.01 0.05
CA GLY A 187 13.96 -5.25 0.84
C GLY A 187 13.40 -6.68 0.70
N LEU A 188 13.97 -7.51 -0.19
CA LEU A 188 13.34 -8.77 -0.63
C LEU A 188 13.11 -9.78 0.50
N PHE A 189 14.02 -9.82 1.47
CA PHE A 189 13.99 -10.76 2.58
C PHE A 189 13.55 -10.12 3.90
N ASP A 190 12.96 -8.93 3.86
CA ASP A 190 12.56 -8.17 5.07
C ASP A 190 11.43 -8.85 5.88
N GLN A 191 10.85 -9.90 5.32
CA GLN A 191 9.95 -10.80 6.03
C GLN A 191 10.65 -11.62 7.12
N LEU A 192 11.95 -11.91 6.93
CA LEU A 192 12.73 -12.78 7.80
C LEU A 192 13.34 -11.95 8.93
N PRO A 193 12.99 -12.19 10.21
CA PRO A 193 13.52 -11.39 11.32
C PRO A 193 15.06 -11.42 11.40
N ALA A 194 15.67 -12.58 11.17
CA ALA A 194 17.13 -12.74 11.14
C ALA A 194 17.79 -11.93 10.00
N TRP A 195 17.10 -11.75 8.88
CA TRP A 195 17.60 -10.93 7.78
C TRP A 195 17.63 -9.44 8.15
N ASN A 196 16.54 -8.94 8.73
CA ASN A 196 16.48 -7.57 9.24
C ASN A 196 17.58 -7.33 10.28
N GLU A 197 17.72 -8.24 11.25
CA GLU A 197 18.76 -8.15 12.27
C GLU A 197 20.16 -7.98 11.68
N ALA A 198 20.50 -8.81 10.69
CA ALA A 198 21.82 -8.81 10.05
C ALA A 198 22.05 -7.60 9.12
N THR A 199 21.02 -7.08 8.46
CA THR A 199 21.17 -6.10 7.37
C THR A 199 20.80 -4.67 7.74
N ILE A 200 20.41 -4.40 8.99
CA ILE A 200 20.13 -3.05 9.50
C ILE A 200 21.29 -2.50 10.33
N GLY A 201 21.51 -1.18 10.20
CA GLY A 201 22.53 -0.42 10.89
C GLY A 201 23.55 0.20 9.94
N THR A 202 24.61 0.77 10.50
CA THR A 202 25.76 1.28 9.75
C THR A 202 26.44 0.16 8.96
N LEU A 203 27.21 0.52 7.91
CA LEU A 203 27.97 -0.46 7.14
C LEU A 203 28.92 -1.31 8.02
N ALA A 204 29.50 -0.71 9.06
CA ALA A 204 30.40 -1.42 9.99
C ALA A 204 29.64 -2.46 10.83
N GLU A 205 28.48 -2.10 11.37
CA GLU A 205 27.63 -3.02 12.14
C GLU A 205 27.14 -4.18 11.27
N ARG A 206 26.67 -3.89 10.06
CA ARG A 206 26.21 -4.92 9.11
C ARG A 206 27.32 -5.91 8.76
N LYS A 207 28.55 -5.42 8.52
CA LYS A 207 29.72 -6.30 8.28
C LYS A 207 29.99 -7.22 9.46
N ALA A 208 29.99 -6.68 10.69
CA ALA A 208 30.24 -7.48 11.89
C ALA A 208 29.20 -8.58 12.10
N LYS A 209 27.92 -8.32 11.80
CA LYS A 209 26.84 -9.31 11.92
C LYS A 209 26.88 -10.42 10.87
N LEU A 210 27.53 -10.17 9.73
CA LEU A 210 27.63 -11.10 8.60
C LEU A 210 28.96 -11.89 8.57
N THR A 211 29.77 -11.81 9.64
CA THR A 211 31.03 -12.56 9.79
C THR A 211 30.88 -13.69 10.79
#